data_AF-A0A0U1DKF7-F1
#
_entry.id   AF-A0A0U1DKF7-F1
#
_cell.length_a   1.000
_cell.length_b   1.000
_cell.length_c   1.000
_cell.angle_alpha   90.00
_cell.angle_beta   90.00
_cell.angle_gamma   90.00
#
_symmetry.space_group_name_H-M   'P 1'
#
loop_
_entity.id
_entity.type
_entity.pdbx_description
1 polymer ?
#
loop_
_entity_poly.entity_id
_entity_poly.type
_entity_poly.pdbx_seq_one_letter_code
_entity_poly.pdbx_strand_id
1 'polypeptide(L)'
;MWFDRDGAIPAVEWTPEQAKMYSTVATALGSVAVQARSLSRATPHRVVREAYEQVIAYAQEQINRIPHYQAADISVARATDSLVGALTSMCAAAMSGSAQARAPLTPAVSPPTSIKDADEISRRILMADNSSICAEWVPMSANYQSGVAAFNAADWQSPAAEWTYDQHYLTETAVPLINQFADESEQLSRRSNNPAAEDLAVLSAQYLRAYVQALPTYVPADRALADTAAYLTKAVDNACAAVV
;
A
#
# COMPACT_ATOMS: atom_id res chain seq x y z
N MET A 1 13.61 16.92 3.71
CA MET A 1 14.64 16.81 2.65
C MET A 1 14.29 15.89 1.46
N TRP A 2 13.32 14.97 1.55
CA TRP A 2 12.62 14.38 0.37
C TRP A 2 11.11 14.53 0.53
N PHE A 3 10.63 14.32 1.76
CA PHE A 3 9.23 14.44 2.17
C PHE A 3 8.71 15.90 2.25
N ASP A 4 9.60 16.89 2.30
CA ASP A 4 9.24 18.32 2.32
C ASP A 4 9.28 18.96 0.93
N ARG A 5 9.53 18.19 -0.13
CA ARG A 5 9.65 18.74 -1.49
C ARG A 5 8.28 19.15 -2.00
N ASP A 6 8.27 20.23 -2.77
CA ASP A 6 7.15 20.49 -3.66
C ASP A 6 7.27 19.58 -4.90
N GLY A 7 6.45 18.55 -4.94
CA GLY A 7 6.38 17.61 -6.06
C GLY A 7 5.74 18.20 -7.32
N ALA A 8 5.21 19.43 -7.27
CA ALA A 8 4.60 20.08 -8.41
C ALA A 8 5.62 20.78 -9.33
N ILE A 9 6.87 20.97 -8.89
CA ILE A 9 7.87 21.71 -9.66
C ILE A 9 8.48 20.78 -10.74
N PRO A 10 8.31 21.09 -12.04
CA PRO A 10 8.84 20.27 -13.12
C PRO A 10 10.37 20.41 -13.25
N ALA A 11 11.01 19.43 -13.90
CA ALA A 11 12.47 19.37 -14.04
C ALA A 11 13.09 20.63 -14.66
N VAL A 12 12.37 21.28 -15.57
CA VAL A 12 12.82 22.50 -16.26
C VAL A 12 12.90 23.73 -15.34
N GLU A 13 12.24 23.68 -14.18
CA GLU A 13 12.20 24.75 -13.18
C GLU A 13 13.05 24.44 -11.94
N TRP A 14 13.76 23.32 -11.92
CA TRP A 14 14.56 22.93 -10.76
C TRP A 14 15.72 23.88 -10.52
N THR A 15 15.90 24.25 -9.25
CA THR A 15 17.18 24.79 -8.78
C THR A 15 18.28 23.72 -8.84
N PRO A 16 19.57 24.10 -8.84
CA PRO A 16 20.66 23.14 -8.75
C PRO A 16 20.55 22.17 -7.56
N GLU A 17 20.04 22.64 -6.42
CA GLU A 17 19.82 21.83 -5.22
C GLU A 17 18.70 20.80 -5.43
N GLN A 18 17.60 21.19 -6.08
CA GLN A 18 16.51 20.27 -6.43
C GLN A 18 16.98 19.21 -7.42
N ALA A 19 17.71 19.60 -8.47
CA ALA A 19 18.29 18.66 -9.43
C ALA A 19 19.24 17.67 -8.75
N LYS A 20 20.09 18.14 -7.82
CA LYS A 20 20.98 17.28 -7.02
C LYS A 20 20.19 16.34 -6.10
N MET A 21 19.12 16.81 -5.47
CA MET A 21 18.23 15.98 -4.65
C MET A 21 17.62 14.85 -5.48
N TYR A 22 17.02 15.15 -6.63
CA TYR A 22 16.43 14.14 -7.52
C TYR A 22 17.47 13.16 -8.06
N SER A 23 18.68 13.61 -8.39
CA SER A 23 19.80 12.71 -8.77
C SER A 23 20.21 11.75 -7.64
N THR A 24 20.24 12.26 -6.40
CA THR A 24 20.50 11.43 -5.21
C THR A 24 19.41 10.38 -5.03
N VAL A 25 18.15 10.76 -5.23
CA VAL A 25 17.00 9.85 -5.16
C VAL A 25 17.05 8.80 -6.27
N ALA A 26 17.39 9.17 -7.50
CA ALA A 26 17.55 8.21 -8.60
C ALA A 26 18.59 7.13 -8.25
N THR A 27 19.70 7.54 -7.64
CA THR A 27 20.76 6.62 -7.18
C THR A 27 20.25 5.69 -6.08
N ALA A 28 19.51 6.23 -5.09
CA ALA A 28 18.92 5.44 -4.02
C ALA A 28 17.88 4.43 -4.54
N LEU A 29 17.01 4.85 -5.45
CA LEU A 29 16.02 3.98 -6.11
C LEU A 29 16.69 2.85 -6.90
N GLY A 30 17.83 3.12 -7.55
CA GLY A 30 18.64 2.09 -8.20
C GLY A 30 19.09 1.00 -7.22
N SER A 31 19.57 1.40 -6.04
CA SER A 31 19.94 0.47 -4.96
C SER A 31 18.74 -0.31 -4.43
N VAL A 32 17.60 0.35 -4.22
CA VAL A 32 16.35 -0.29 -3.79
C VAL A 32 15.91 -1.35 -4.79
N ALA A 33 15.93 -1.06 -6.10
CA ALA A 33 15.56 -2.01 -7.13
C ALA A 33 16.47 -3.26 -7.16
N VAL A 34 17.77 -3.10 -6.91
CA VAL A 34 18.72 -4.23 -6.80
C VAL A 34 18.39 -5.10 -5.59
N GLN A 35 18.17 -4.48 -4.42
CA GLN A 35 17.85 -5.21 -3.19
C GLN A 35 16.49 -5.92 -3.28
N ALA A 36 15.46 -5.23 -3.76
CA ALA A 36 14.12 -5.79 -3.98
C ALA A 36 14.15 -6.97 -4.96
N ARG A 37 15.02 -6.95 -5.99
CA ARG A 37 15.20 -8.10 -6.89
C ARG A 37 15.69 -9.34 -6.16
N SER A 38 16.64 -9.21 -5.25
CA SER A 38 17.11 -10.33 -4.42
C SER A 38 15.97 -10.89 -3.56
N LEU A 39 15.23 -10.00 -2.90
CA LEU A 39 14.11 -10.36 -2.03
C LEU A 39 12.96 -11.02 -2.80
N SER A 40 12.60 -10.51 -3.98
CA SER A 40 11.55 -11.08 -4.83
C SER A 40 11.84 -12.55 -5.15
N ARG A 41 13.08 -12.90 -5.49
CA ARG A 41 13.51 -14.27 -5.80
C ARG A 41 13.50 -15.19 -4.58
N ALA A 42 13.82 -14.65 -3.41
CA ALA A 42 13.84 -15.41 -2.16
C ALA A 42 12.45 -15.56 -1.52
N THR A 43 11.45 -14.80 -1.98
CA THR A 43 10.13 -14.74 -1.35
C THR A 43 9.21 -15.83 -1.92
N PRO A 44 8.78 -16.81 -1.11
CA PRO A 44 7.86 -17.85 -1.56
C PRO A 44 6.42 -17.32 -1.69
N HIS A 45 6.03 -16.36 -0.85
CA HIS A 45 4.68 -15.82 -0.82
C HIS A 45 4.41 -14.96 -2.06
N ARG A 46 3.54 -15.44 -2.95
CA ARG A 46 3.23 -14.82 -4.25
C ARG A 46 2.98 -13.32 -4.17
N VAL A 47 2.07 -12.87 -3.29
CA VAL A 47 1.70 -11.44 -3.22
C VAL A 47 2.84 -10.56 -2.69
N VAL A 48 3.66 -11.09 -1.78
CA VAL A 48 4.80 -10.33 -1.23
C VAL A 48 5.90 -10.21 -2.29
N ARG A 49 6.10 -11.27 -3.08
CA ARG A 49 6.95 -11.22 -4.27
C ARG A 49 6.44 -10.19 -5.29
N GLU A 50 5.15 -10.19 -5.61
CA GLU A 50 4.55 -9.19 -6.50
C GLU A 50 4.75 -7.76 -5.97
N ALA A 51 4.61 -7.53 -4.65
CA ALA A 51 4.88 -6.22 -4.05
C ALA A 51 6.35 -5.79 -4.25
N TYR A 52 7.34 -6.70 -4.10
CA TYR A 52 8.73 -6.40 -4.43
C TYR A 52 8.94 -6.12 -5.92
N GLU A 53 8.26 -6.86 -6.82
CA GLU A 53 8.33 -6.61 -8.26
C GLU A 53 7.78 -5.22 -8.61
N GLN A 54 6.67 -4.81 -7.99
CA GLN A 54 6.12 -3.48 -8.18
C GLN A 54 7.05 -2.38 -7.62
N VAL A 55 7.75 -2.61 -6.51
CA VAL A 55 8.81 -1.69 -6.04
C VAL A 55 9.89 -1.53 -7.12
N ILE A 56 10.33 -2.61 -7.76
CA ILE A 56 11.33 -2.57 -8.84
C ILE A 56 10.80 -1.77 -10.04
N ALA A 57 9.58 -2.08 -10.50
CA ALA A 57 8.97 -1.44 -11.67
C ALA A 57 8.79 0.07 -11.45
N TYR A 58 8.23 0.48 -10.31
CA TYR A 58 8.02 1.89 -10.00
C TYR A 58 9.33 2.65 -9.75
N ALA A 59 10.33 2.03 -9.11
CA ALA A 59 11.65 2.64 -8.94
C ALA A 59 12.32 2.91 -10.29
N GLN A 60 12.25 1.95 -11.22
CA GLN A 60 12.78 2.12 -12.58
C GLN A 60 12.02 3.19 -13.36
N GLU A 61 10.70 3.19 -13.28
CA GLU A 61 9.86 4.20 -13.93
C GLU A 61 10.17 5.62 -13.42
N GLN A 62 10.33 5.78 -12.10
CA GLN A 62 10.71 7.06 -11.50
C GLN A 62 12.09 7.52 -11.96
N ILE A 63 13.09 6.61 -11.99
CA ILE A 63 14.44 6.93 -12.49
C ILE A 63 14.37 7.42 -13.93
N ASN A 64 13.58 6.75 -14.77
CA ASN A 64 13.42 7.12 -16.18
C ASN A 64 12.73 8.48 -16.34
N ARG A 65 11.80 8.84 -15.45
CA ARG A 65 11.06 10.11 -15.50
C ARG A 65 11.84 11.30 -14.95
N ILE A 66 12.79 11.11 -14.03
CA ILE A 66 13.52 12.21 -13.37
C ILE A 66 14.13 13.24 -14.35
N PRO A 67 14.78 12.87 -15.46
CA PRO A 67 15.35 13.84 -16.40
C PRO A 67 14.32 14.79 -17.04
N HIS A 68 13.05 14.39 -17.09
CA HIS A 68 11.95 15.15 -17.69
C HIS A 68 10.73 15.22 -16.77
N TYR A 69 10.98 15.22 -15.46
CA TYR A 69 9.95 15.12 -14.42
C TYR A 69 8.88 16.19 -14.56
N GLN A 70 7.63 15.78 -14.44
CA GLN A 70 6.44 16.62 -14.39
C GLN A 70 5.72 16.47 -13.05
N ALA A 71 4.91 17.45 -12.68
CA ALA A 71 4.08 17.39 -11.49
C ALA A 71 3.24 16.10 -11.39
N ALA A 72 2.73 15.62 -12.53
CA ALA A 72 1.94 14.39 -12.61
C ALA A 72 2.73 13.12 -12.22
N ASP A 73 4.06 13.15 -12.33
CA ASP A 73 4.93 12.01 -12.01
C ASP A 73 5.04 11.76 -10.50
N ILE A 74 4.51 12.66 -9.65
CA ILE A 74 4.50 12.47 -8.19
C ILE A 74 3.83 11.16 -7.76
N SER A 75 2.82 10.70 -8.51
CA SER A 75 2.10 9.46 -8.23
C SER A 75 2.99 8.22 -8.37
N VAL A 76 3.95 8.22 -9.29
CA VAL A 76 4.94 7.13 -9.47
C VAL A 76 5.83 7.01 -8.22
N ALA A 77 6.33 8.13 -7.71
CA ALA A 77 7.11 8.17 -6.48
C ALA A 77 6.27 7.69 -5.28
N ARG A 78 5.04 8.18 -5.14
CA ARG A 78 4.14 7.81 -4.03
C ARG A 78 3.72 6.35 -4.06
N ALA A 79 3.57 5.76 -5.24
CA ALA A 79 3.31 4.32 -5.38
C ALA A 79 4.51 3.50 -4.85
N THR A 80 5.74 3.91 -5.18
CA THR A 80 6.96 3.28 -4.63
C THR A 80 6.99 3.37 -3.10
N ASP A 81 6.80 4.58 -2.56
CA ASP A 81 6.79 4.82 -1.11
C ASP A 81 5.72 3.99 -0.40
N SER A 82 4.53 3.88 -1.00
CA SER A 82 3.42 3.08 -0.47
C SER A 82 3.75 1.59 -0.45
N LEU A 83 4.35 1.04 -1.50
CA LEU A 83 4.75 -0.37 -1.54
C LEU A 83 5.86 -0.69 -0.52
N VAL A 84 6.85 0.19 -0.39
CA VAL A 84 7.91 0.05 0.63
C VAL A 84 7.32 0.16 2.05
N GLY A 85 6.38 1.08 2.26
CA GLY A 85 5.64 1.21 3.52
C GLY A 85 4.88 -0.05 3.86
N ALA A 86 4.14 -0.62 2.90
CA ALA A 86 3.40 -1.86 3.08
C ALA A 86 4.34 -3.01 3.49
N LEU A 87 5.44 -3.22 2.76
CA LEU A 87 6.41 -4.27 3.07
C LEU A 87 7.05 -4.09 4.45
N THR A 88 7.34 -2.85 4.84
CA THR A 88 7.90 -2.51 6.16
C THR A 88 6.89 -2.81 7.27
N SER A 89 5.63 -2.42 7.09
CA SER A 89 4.55 -2.70 8.04
C SER A 89 4.22 -4.18 8.15
N MET A 90 4.29 -4.93 7.04
CA MET A 90 4.17 -6.40 7.05
C MET A 90 5.25 -7.03 7.92
N CYS A 91 6.51 -6.60 7.75
CA CYS A 91 7.62 -7.06 8.59
C CYS A 91 7.38 -6.69 10.06
N ALA A 92 6.93 -5.48 10.37
CA ALA A 92 6.62 -5.08 11.75
C ALA A 92 5.51 -5.95 12.37
N ALA A 93 4.44 -6.24 11.63
CA ALA A 93 3.36 -7.12 12.07
C ALA A 93 3.84 -8.55 12.32
N ALA A 94 4.74 -9.06 11.46
CA ALA A 94 5.31 -10.40 11.60
C ALA A 94 6.33 -10.51 12.74
N MET A 95 7.21 -9.51 12.92
CA MET A 95 8.25 -9.51 13.95
C MET A 95 7.68 -9.28 15.35
N SER A 96 6.60 -8.50 15.47
CA SER A 96 5.93 -8.28 16.75
C SER A 96 5.04 -9.46 17.18
N GLY A 97 4.79 -10.42 16.29
CA GLY A 97 3.88 -11.54 16.54
C GLY A 97 2.40 -11.19 16.32
N SER A 98 2.06 -9.95 15.99
CA SER A 98 0.67 -9.52 15.77
C SER A 98 0.02 -10.30 14.62
N ALA A 99 0.69 -10.43 13.48
CA ALA A 99 0.15 -11.18 12.33
C ALA A 99 -0.16 -12.64 12.71
N GLN A 100 0.73 -13.30 13.46
CA GLN A 100 0.57 -14.68 13.89
C GLN A 100 -0.55 -14.84 14.92
N ALA A 101 -0.69 -13.87 15.84
CA ALA A 101 -1.75 -13.89 16.84
C ALA A 101 -3.14 -13.69 16.21
N ARG A 102 -3.25 -12.90 15.13
CA ARG A 102 -4.55 -12.59 14.49
C ARG A 102 -4.90 -13.49 13.32
N ALA A 103 -3.92 -14.17 12.70
CA ALA A 103 -4.15 -15.03 11.54
C ALA A 103 -5.24 -16.10 11.75
N PRO A 104 -5.30 -16.85 12.88
CA PRO A 104 -6.35 -17.86 13.08
C PRO A 104 -7.77 -17.28 13.21
N LEU A 105 -7.90 -15.99 13.53
CA LEU A 105 -9.17 -15.29 13.68
C LEU A 105 -9.63 -14.64 12.37
N THR A 106 -8.74 -14.57 11.37
CA THR A 106 -9.01 -13.89 10.12
C THR A 106 -9.72 -14.86 9.16
N PRO A 107 -10.86 -14.48 8.55
CA PRO A 107 -11.56 -15.35 7.61
C PRO A 107 -10.66 -15.76 6.44
N ALA A 108 -10.67 -17.05 6.11
CA ALA A 108 -9.94 -17.55 4.96
C ALA A 108 -10.40 -16.88 3.67
N VAL A 109 -9.45 -16.52 2.82
CA VAL A 109 -9.71 -15.89 1.54
C VAL A 109 -9.85 -16.92 0.43
N SER A 110 -10.74 -16.67 -0.52
CA SER A 110 -10.85 -17.51 -1.72
C SER A 110 -9.57 -17.41 -2.56
N PRO A 111 -9.19 -18.47 -3.30
CA PRO A 111 -8.07 -18.43 -4.24
C PRO A 111 -8.17 -17.25 -5.23
N PRO A 112 -7.04 -16.76 -5.77
CA PRO A 112 -7.02 -15.70 -6.77
C PRO A 112 -7.76 -16.13 -8.05
N THR A 113 -8.42 -15.19 -8.72
CA THR A 113 -9.17 -15.49 -9.97
C THR A 113 -8.25 -15.76 -11.15
N SER A 114 -7.03 -15.23 -11.10
CA SER A 114 -5.99 -15.45 -12.10
C SER A 114 -4.63 -15.57 -11.43
N ILE A 115 -3.83 -16.52 -11.91
CA ILE A 115 -2.46 -16.75 -11.45
C ILE A 115 -1.52 -16.26 -12.54
N LYS A 116 -0.66 -15.30 -12.20
CA LYS A 116 0.45 -14.88 -13.05
C LYS A 116 1.59 -15.91 -12.99
N ASP A 117 2.29 -16.11 -14.11
CA ASP A 117 3.47 -16.96 -14.14
C ASP A 117 4.56 -16.45 -13.19
N ALA A 118 5.06 -17.34 -12.32
CA ALA A 118 5.96 -16.98 -11.23
C ALA A 118 7.40 -16.64 -11.69
N ASP A 119 7.78 -16.99 -12.91
CA ASP A 119 9.12 -16.80 -13.45
C ASP A 119 9.32 -15.46 -14.18
N GLU A 120 8.24 -14.72 -14.42
CA GLU A 120 8.28 -13.42 -15.11
C GLU A 120 8.19 -12.26 -14.12
N ILE A 121 9.34 -11.62 -13.83
CA ILE A 121 9.37 -10.34 -13.10
C ILE A 121 8.63 -9.30 -13.94
N SER A 122 7.53 -8.76 -13.41
CA SER A 122 6.83 -7.67 -14.11
C SER A 122 7.76 -6.47 -14.25
N ARG A 123 7.92 -5.99 -15.48
CA ARG A 123 8.61 -4.72 -15.77
C ARG A 123 7.64 -3.55 -15.87
N ARG A 124 6.34 -3.82 -15.80
CA ARG A 124 5.30 -2.80 -15.96
C ARG A 124 4.71 -2.45 -14.60
N ILE A 125 4.54 -1.15 -14.37
CA ILE A 125 3.92 -0.62 -13.17
C ILE A 125 2.45 -1.08 -13.09
N LEU A 126 1.95 -1.19 -11.86
CA LEU A 126 0.56 -1.50 -11.59
C LEU A 126 -0.37 -0.58 -12.40
N MET A 127 -1.43 -1.14 -12.97
CA MET A 127 -2.41 -0.48 -13.86
C MET A 127 -1.94 -0.11 -15.27
N ALA A 128 -0.67 -0.31 -15.65
CA ALA A 128 -0.18 0.04 -16.99
C ALA A 128 -0.94 -0.68 -18.12
N ASP A 129 -1.32 -1.94 -17.91
CA ASP A 129 -2.00 -2.76 -18.93
C ASP A 129 -3.51 -2.75 -18.81
N ASN A 130 -4.03 -2.53 -17.61
CA ASN A 130 -5.46 -2.56 -17.32
C ASN A 130 -5.74 -1.70 -16.08
N SER A 131 -6.23 -0.49 -16.33
CA SER A 131 -6.62 0.49 -15.31
C SER A 131 -8.13 0.56 -15.10
N SER A 132 -8.92 -0.38 -15.64
CA SER A 132 -10.39 -0.34 -15.59
C SER A 132 -10.95 -0.27 -14.16
N ILE A 133 -10.25 -0.89 -13.20
CA ILE A 133 -10.58 -0.83 -11.77
C ILE A 133 -10.59 0.60 -11.20
N CYS A 134 -9.78 1.51 -11.75
CA CYS A 134 -9.52 2.82 -11.16
C CYS A 134 -10.75 3.72 -11.11
N ALA A 135 -11.67 3.59 -12.08
CA ALA A 135 -12.89 4.39 -12.14
C ALA A 135 -13.81 4.15 -10.92
N GLU A 136 -13.85 2.91 -10.42
CA GLU A 136 -14.62 2.55 -9.23
C GLU A 136 -13.77 2.62 -7.96
N TRP A 137 -12.48 2.25 -8.04
CA TRP A 137 -11.59 2.19 -6.89
C TRP A 137 -11.35 3.55 -6.24
N VAL A 138 -11.02 4.56 -7.04
CA VAL A 138 -10.64 5.90 -6.54
C VAL A 138 -11.75 6.52 -5.69
N PRO A 139 -13.02 6.64 -6.14
CA PRO A 139 -14.08 7.19 -5.30
C PRO A 139 -14.40 6.31 -4.09
N MET A 140 -14.34 4.98 -4.22
CA MET A 140 -14.56 4.05 -3.11
C MET A 140 -13.50 4.23 -2.00
N SER A 141 -12.22 4.29 -2.37
CA SER A 141 -11.10 4.52 -1.45
C SER A 141 -11.21 5.90 -0.78
N ALA A 142 -11.54 6.95 -1.54
CA ALA A 142 -11.72 8.29 -0.99
C ALA A 142 -12.86 8.37 0.04
N ASN A 143 -14.00 7.74 -0.24
CA ASN A 143 -15.13 7.68 0.68
C ASN A 143 -14.77 6.93 1.97
N TYR A 144 -14.08 5.79 1.86
CA TYR A 144 -13.58 5.05 3.01
C TYR A 144 -12.64 5.91 3.86
N GLN A 145 -11.61 6.50 3.24
CA GLN A 145 -10.63 7.33 3.95
C GLN A 145 -11.28 8.51 4.68
N SER A 146 -12.26 9.17 4.06
CA SER A 146 -13.04 10.21 4.71
C SER A 146 -13.87 9.69 5.87
N GLY A 147 -14.47 8.50 5.73
CA GLY A 147 -15.32 7.89 6.75
C GLY A 147 -14.55 7.49 8.02
N VAL A 148 -13.30 7.02 7.87
CA VAL A 148 -12.45 6.60 9.00
C VAL A 148 -11.45 7.66 9.46
N ALA A 149 -11.56 8.91 8.99
CA ALA A 149 -10.57 9.96 9.26
C ALA A 149 -10.38 10.24 10.76
N ALA A 150 -11.47 10.33 11.53
CA ALA A 150 -11.41 10.57 12.98
C ALA A 150 -10.78 9.38 13.72
N PHE A 151 -11.10 8.15 13.32
CA PHE A 151 -10.48 6.94 13.87
C PHE A 151 -8.97 6.91 13.61
N ASN A 152 -8.54 7.23 12.39
CA ASN A 152 -7.12 7.26 12.03
C ASN A 152 -6.33 8.37 12.74
N ALA A 153 -6.99 9.47 13.11
CA ALA A 153 -6.37 10.59 13.81
C ALA A 153 -6.25 10.38 15.33
N ALA A 154 -6.94 9.39 15.88
CA ALA A 154 -6.90 9.09 17.32
C ALA A 154 -5.54 8.48 17.73
N ASP A 155 -5.21 8.64 19.01
CA ASP A 155 -4.05 8.02 19.61
C ASP A 155 -4.36 6.55 19.94
N TRP A 156 -3.55 5.62 19.43
CA TRP A 156 -3.68 4.19 19.66
C TRP A 156 -2.44 3.58 20.34
N GLN A 157 -1.70 4.38 21.11
CA GLN A 157 -0.55 3.92 21.90
C GLN A 157 -0.94 3.12 23.15
N SER A 158 -2.20 3.20 23.58
CA SER A 158 -2.72 2.42 24.71
C SER A 158 -3.40 1.13 24.24
N PRO A 159 -3.29 0.02 25.02
CA PRO A 159 -4.04 -1.21 24.75
C PRO A 159 -5.56 -1.00 24.96
N ALA A 160 -6.38 -1.88 24.37
CA ALA A 160 -7.84 -1.77 24.42
C ALA A 160 -8.42 -1.68 25.84
N ALA A 161 -7.79 -2.34 26.81
CA ALA A 161 -8.23 -2.31 28.21
C ALA A 161 -8.10 -0.93 28.88
N GLU A 162 -7.32 -0.03 28.28
CA GLU A 162 -7.05 1.33 28.79
C GLU A 162 -7.68 2.41 27.91
N TRP A 163 -8.51 2.03 26.94
CA TRP A 163 -9.14 2.99 26.05
C TRP A 163 -10.17 3.87 26.77
N THR A 164 -10.17 5.13 26.37
CA THR A 164 -11.17 6.12 26.72
C THR A 164 -12.52 5.80 26.05
N TYR A 165 -13.59 6.43 26.53
CA TYR A 165 -14.91 6.35 25.92
C TYR A 165 -14.89 6.76 24.43
N ASP A 166 -14.16 7.83 24.11
CA ASP A 166 -14.06 8.31 22.73
C ASP A 166 -13.35 7.30 21.82
N GLN A 167 -12.29 6.64 22.28
CA GLN A 167 -11.61 5.57 21.53
C GLN A 167 -12.54 4.37 21.28
N HIS A 168 -13.33 3.96 22.28
CA HIS A 168 -14.34 2.92 22.09
C HIS A 168 -15.39 3.34 21.06
N TYR A 169 -15.94 4.54 21.17
CA TYR A 169 -16.93 5.07 20.23
C TYR A 169 -16.39 5.16 18.79
N LEU A 170 -15.17 5.66 18.60
CA LEU A 170 -14.51 5.73 17.30
C LEU A 170 -14.30 4.34 16.71
N THR A 171 -13.94 3.37 17.54
CA THR A 171 -13.78 1.97 17.11
C THR A 171 -15.12 1.38 16.65
N GLU A 172 -16.17 1.52 17.46
CA GLU A 172 -17.52 1.02 17.13
C GLU A 172 -18.06 1.63 15.83
N THR A 173 -17.76 2.91 15.58
CA THR A 173 -18.18 3.61 14.36
C THR A 173 -17.33 3.22 13.14
N ALA A 174 -16.03 2.98 13.31
CA ALA A 174 -15.12 2.69 12.21
C ALA A 174 -15.19 1.22 11.75
N VAL A 175 -15.44 0.27 12.65
CA VAL A 175 -15.45 -1.17 12.33
C VAL A 175 -16.37 -1.53 11.15
N PRO A 176 -17.63 -1.06 11.08
CA PRO A 176 -18.50 -1.32 9.93
C PRO A 176 -17.92 -0.79 8.62
N LEU A 177 -17.35 0.41 8.63
CA LEU A 177 -16.75 1.05 7.44
C LEU A 177 -15.51 0.30 6.96
N ILE A 178 -14.68 -0.17 7.90
CA ILE A 178 -13.48 -0.98 7.59
C ILE A 178 -13.87 -2.31 6.95
N ASN A 179 -14.86 -3.01 7.52
CA ASN A 179 -15.35 -4.27 6.96
C ASN A 179 -15.97 -4.08 5.58
N GLN A 180 -16.81 -3.04 5.42
CA GLN A 180 -17.42 -2.71 4.13
C GLN A 180 -16.36 -2.45 3.06
N PHE A 181 -15.35 -1.61 3.36
CA PHE A 181 -14.27 -1.35 2.41
C PHE A 181 -13.45 -2.60 2.09
N ALA A 182 -13.17 -3.47 3.08
CA ALA A 182 -12.48 -4.73 2.85
C ALA A 182 -13.26 -5.65 1.89
N ASP A 183 -14.58 -5.73 2.04
CA ASP A 183 -15.44 -6.56 1.17
C ASP A 183 -15.57 -5.97 -0.23
N GLU A 184 -15.82 -4.66 -0.35
CA GLU A 184 -15.97 -3.98 -1.64
C GLU A 184 -14.67 -3.96 -2.44
N SER A 185 -13.53 -3.71 -1.80
CA SER A 185 -12.21 -3.71 -2.44
C SER A 185 -11.81 -5.09 -2.94
N GLU A 186 -12.08 -6.15 -2.18
CA GLU A 186 -11.91 -7.52 -2.64
C GLU A 186 -12.81 -7.83 -3.84
N GLN A 187 -14.11 -7.53 -3.76
CA GLN A 187 -15.05 -7.80 -4.85
C GLN A 187 -14.71 -7.04 -6.13
N LEU A 188 -14.36 -5.76 -6.02
CA LEU A 188 -13.96 -4.92 -7.15
C LEU A 188 -12.67 -5.43 -7.81
N SER A 189 -11.67 -5.76 -7.00
CA SER A 189 -10.39 -6.19 -7.55
C SER A 189 -10.46 -7.56 -8.23
N ARG A 190 -11.28 -8.49 -7.72
CA ARG A 190 -11.54 -9.79 -8.38
C ARG A 190 -12.23 -9.69 -9.74
N ARG A 191 -13.03 -8.65 -9.97
CA ARG A 191 -13.67 -8.41 -11.28
C ARG A 191 -12.87 -7.51 -12.21
N SER A 192 -11.69 -7.04 -11.78
CA SER A 192 -10.89 -6.06 -12.53
C SER A 192 -10.17 -6.63 -13.74
N ASN A 193 -9.99 -7.96 -13.83
CA ASN A 193 -9.05 -8.61 -14.76
C ASN A 193 -7.62 -8.06 -14.67
N ASN A 194 -7.21 -7.56 -13.50
CA ASN A 194 -5.84 -7.16 -13.21
C ASN A 194 -5.32 -7.99 -12.02
N PRO A 195 -4.56 -9.07 -12.27
CA PRO A 195 -4.14 -10.00 -11.21
C PRO A 195 -3.28 -9.35 -10.13
N ALA A 196 -2.44 -8.38 -10.47
CA ALA A 196 -1.61 -7.67 -9.50
C ALA A 196 -2.46 -6.74 -8.62
N ALA A 197 -3.47 -6.08 -9.20
CA ALA A 197 -4.42 -5.27 -8.45
C ALA A 197 -5.27 -6.15 -7.51
N GLU A 198 -5.74 -7.30 -7.98
CA GLU A 198 -6.42 -8.31 -7.15
C GLU A 198 -5.54 -8.72 -5.98
N ASP A 199 -4.31 -9.17 -6.25
CA ASP A 199 -3.40 -9.64 -5.21
C ASP A 199 -3.18 -8.60 -4.10
N LEU A 200 -2.91 -7.34 -4.46
CA LEU A 200 -2.65 -6.27 -3.50
C LEU A 200 -3.90 -5.81 -2.74
N ALA A 201 -5.04 -5.67 -3.43
CA ALA A 201 -6.29 -5.25 -2.82
C ALA A 201 -6.85 -6.32 -1.88
N VAL A 202 -6.80 -7.59 -2.29
CA VAL A 202 -7.22 -8.73 -1.46
C VAL A 202 -6.32 -8.85 -0.23
N LEU A 203 -5.00 -8.67 -0.38
CA LEU A 203 -4.10 -8.65 0.77
C LEU A 203 -4.44 -7.49 1.74
N SER A 204 -4.73 -6.29 1.22
CA SER A 204 -5.18 -5.15 2.03
C SER A 204 -6.44 -5.51 2.83
N ALA A 205 -7.45 -6.07 2.16
CA ALA A 205 -8.70 -6.50 2.80
C ALA A 205 -8.47 -7.54 3.92
N GLN A 206 -7.53 -8.47 3.74
CA GLN A 206 -7.17 -9.45 4.77
C GLN A 206 -6.52 -8.80 6.00
N TYR A 207 -5.62 -7.83 5.80
CA TYR A 207 -5.03 -7.08 6.92
C TYR A 207 -6.06 -6.21 7.64
N LEU A 208 -7.02 -5.61 6.93
CA LEU A 208 -8.14 -4.90 7.56
C LEU A 208 -9.00 -5.82 8.42
N ARG A 209 -9.37 -6.99 7.90
CA ARG A 209 -10.15 -7.98 8.66
C ARG A 209 -9.38 -8.46 9.89
N ALA A 210 -8.10 -8.76 9.75
CA ALA A 210 -7.25 -9.13 10.88
C ALA A 210 -7.17 -8.01 11.94
N TYR A 211 -7.03 -6.76 11.50
CA TYR A 211 -7.02 -5.61 12.40
C TYR A 211 -8.36 -5.43 13.12
N VAL A 212 -9.49 -5.57 12.43
CA VAL A 212 -10.82 -5.52 13.04
C VAL A 212 -10.98 -6.59 14.13
N GLN A 213 -10.51 -7.81 13.88
CA GLN A 213 -10.52 -8.89 14.88
C GLN A 213 -9.58 -8.60 16.07
N ALA A 214 -8.55 -7.78 15.87
CA ALA A 214 -7.64 -7.37 16.94
C ALA A 214 -8.27 -6.36 17.89
N LEU A 215 -9.13 -5.45 17.40
CA LEU A 215 -9.65 -4.30 18.15
C LEU A 215 -10.16 -4.61 19.57
N PRO A 216 -10.94 -5.67 19.82
CA PRO A 216 -11.43 -5.98 21.18
C PRO A 216 -10.32 -6.31 22.18
N THR A 217 -9.17 -6.78 21.70
CA THR A 217 -7.99 -7.16 22.50
C THR A 217 -6.74 -6.45 21.99
N TYR A 218 -6.93 -5.24 21.47
CA TYR A 218 -5.89 -4.51 20.77
C TYR A 218 -4.71 -4.24 21.70
N VAL A 219 -3.52 -4.46 21.15
CA VAL A 219 -2.27 -3.95 21.69
C VAL A 219 -1.59 -3.07 20.64
N PRO A 220 -0.74 -2.12 21.03
CA PRO A 220 -0.13 -1.17 20.09
C PRO A 220 0.59 -1.81 18.90
N ALA A 221 1.14 -3.01 19.07
CA ALA A 221 1.77 -3.78 18.01
C ALA A 221 0.81 -4.14 16.85
N ASP A 222 -0.50 -4.27 17.12
CA ASP A 222 -1.52 -4.54 16.10
C ASP A 222 -1.70 -3.39 15.11
N ARG A 223 -1.20 -2.19 15.41
CA ARG A 223 -1.22 -1.04 14.50
C ARG A 223 -0.54 -1.32 13.17
N ALA A 224 0.47 -2.20 13.17
CA ALA A 224 1.18 -2.63 11.96
C ALA A 224 0.26 -3.36 10.96
N LEU A 225 -0.82 -4.01 11.42
CA LEU A 225 -1.83 -4.60 10.54
C LEU A 225 -2.58 -3.52 9.78
N ALA A 226 -3.06 -2.49 10.49
CA ALA A 226 -3.73 -1.35 9.89
C ALA A 226 -2.81 -0.55 8.95
N ASP A 227 -1.53 -0.35 9.31
CA ASP A 227 -0.57 0.32 8.42
C ASP A 227 -0.32 -0.46 7.14
N THR A 228 -0.20 -1.79 7.24
CA THR A 228 -0.05 -2.65 6.07
C THR A 228 -1.20 -2.45 5.08
N ALA A 229 -2.44 -2.54 5.57
CA ALA A 229 -3.62 -2.31 4.75
C ALA A 229 -3.64 -0.89 4.16
N ALA A 230 -3.39 0.13 4.98
CA ALA A 230 -3.41 1.52 4.53
C ALA A 230 -2.38 1.78 3.41
N TYR A 231 -1.16 1.23 3.54
CA TYR A 231 -0.14 1.38 2.52
C TYR A 231 -0.44 0.58 1.24
N LEU A 232 -1.02 -0.62 1.35
CA LEU A 232 -1.48 -1.36 0.16
C LEU A 232 -2.59 -0.62 -0.57
N THR A 233 -3.57 -0.06 0.16
CA THR A 233 -4.63 0.77 -0.43
C THR A 233 -4.05 2.00 -1.13
N LYS A 234 -3.12 2.71 -0.49
CA LYS A 234 -2.40 3.84 -1.10
C LYS A 234 -1.58 3.43 -2.32
N ALA A 235 -1.01 2.23 -2.36
CA ALA A 235 -0.29 1.75 -3.53
C ALA A 235 -1.23 1.65 -4.74
N VAL A 236 -2.46 1.14 -4.56
CA VAL A 236 -3.47 1.08 -5.61
C VAL A 236 -3.96 2.49 -6.00
N ASP A 237 -4.22 3.37 -5.03
CA ASP A 237 -4.62 4.77 -5.29
C ASP A 237 -3.58 5.49 -6.17
N ASN A 238 -2.30 5.41 -5.78
CA ASN A 238 -1.22 6.07 -6.50
C ASN A 238 -0.93 5.41 -7.85
N ALA A 239 -1.13 4.10 -7.97
CA ALA A 239 -1.03 3.43 -9.25
C ALA A 239 -2.10 3.89 -10.25
N CYS A 240 -3.35 4.04 -9.78
CA CYS A 240 -4.41 4.63 -10.57
C CYS A 240 -4.07 6.06 -11.00
N ALA A 241 -3.53 6.89 -10.11
CA ALA A 241 -3.13 8.24 -10.44
C ALA A 241 -1.88 8.34 -11.35
N ALA A 242 -1.11 7.26 -11.51
CA ALA A 242 0.12 7.24 -12.31
C ALA A 242 -0.10 6.94 -13.81
N VAL A 243 -1.31 6.48 -14.18
CA VAL A 243 -1.66 6.04 -15.55
C VAL A 243 -2.77 6.91 -16.18
N VAL A 244 -3.07 8.05 -15.56
CA VAL A 244 -4.04 9.05 -16.05
C VAL A 244 -3.31 10.15 -16.82
#